data_AF-A0A1Y4CVK3-F1
#
_entry.id   AF-A0A1Y4CVK3-F1
#
_cell.length_a   1.000
_cell.length_b   1.000
_cell.length_c   1.000
_cell.angle_alpha   90.00
_cell.angle_beta   90.00
_cell.angle_gamma   90.00
#
_symmetry.space_group_name_H-M   'P 1'
#
loop_
_entity.id
_entity.type
_entity.pdbx_description
1 polymer ?
#
loop_
_entity_poly.entity_id
_entity_poly.type
_entity_poly.pdbx_seq_one_letter_code
_entity_poly.pdbx_strand_id
1 'polypeptide(L)'
;MEYVWMWGVIAGALAVISAVLLSGRGAGLLAGYSTALLAERAHVNAPKLARIMGGAVLACAIYAAAVALLVYAHIQGAVDRTTLFLVAGIGAIAPVAALCVAGYRANMGTYS
;
A
#
# COMPACT_ATOMS: atom_id res chain seq x y z
N MET A 1 12.63 20.21 -6.91
CA MET A 1 11.15 20.19 -7.07
C MET A 1 10.65 18.93 -7.77
N GLU A 2 11.42 18.35 -8.70
CA GLU A 2 11.04 17.14 -9.47
C GLU A 2 10.75 15.90 -8.60
N TYR A 3 11.50 15.70 -7.52
CA TYR A 3 11.28 14.58 -6.59
C TYR A 3 9.91 14.59 -5.92
N VAL A 4 9.42 15.77 -5.51
CA VAL A 4 8.10 15.88 -4.85
C VAL A 4 6.98 15.53 -5.82
N TRP A 5 7.12 15.93 -7.09
CA TRP A 5 6.18 15.57 -8.16
C TRP A 5 6.16 14.06 -8.43
N MET A 6 7.33 13.43 -8.54
CA MET A 6 7.43 11.98 -8.77
C MET A 6 6.79 11.18 -7.63
N TRP A 7 7.09 11.54 -6.37
CA TRP A 7 6.48 10.90 -5.20
C TRP A 7 4.96 11.17 -5.09
N GLY A 8 4.50 12.37 -5.45
CA GLY A 8 3.08 12.71 -5.49
C GLY A 8 2.29 11.89 -6.52
N VAL A 9 2.85 11.69 -7.72
CA VAL A 9 2.23 10.84 -8.75
C VAL A 9 2.15 9.38 -8.30
N ILE A 10 3.22 8.85 -7.70
CA ILE A 10 3.26 7.48 -7.17
C ILE A 10 2.23 7.30 -6.05
N ALA A 11 2.17 8.23 -5.10
CA ALA A 11 1.20 8.19 -4.01
C ALA A 11 -0.25 8.28 -4.54
N GLY A 12 -0.49 9.14 -5.52
CA GLY A 12 -1.79 9.26 -6.18
C GLY A 12 -2.22 7.97 -6.88
N ALA A 13 -1.32 7.35 -7.65
CA ALA A 13 -1.60 6.08 -8.32
C ALA A 13 -1.90 4.96 -7.30
N LEU A 14 -1.11 4.85 -6.23
CA LEU A 14 -1.36 3.88 -5.16
C LEU A 14 -2.69 4.13 -4.44
N ALA A 15 -3.07 5.39 -4.21
CA ALA A 15 -4.32 5.75 -3.57
C ALA A 15 -5.53 5.33 -4.44
N VAL A 16 -5.47 5.52 -5.75
CA VAL A 16 -6.52 5.09 -6.69
C VAL A 16 -6.65 3.56 -6.68
N ILE A 17 -5.53 2.83 -6.77
CA ILE A 17 -5.52 1.36 -6.73
C ILE A 17 -6.08 0.86 -5.39
N SER A 18 -5.69 1.49 -4.29
CA SER A 18 -6.20 1.18 -2.96
C SER A 18 -7.71 1.37 -2.87
N ALA A 19 -8.24 2.49 -3.37
CA ALA A 19 -9.69 2.76 -3.38
C ALA A 19 -10.47 1.71 -4.18
N VAL A 20 -9.95 1.27 -5.33
CA VAL A 20 -10.55 0.21 -6.16
C VAL A 20 -10.56 -1.13 -5.43
N LEU A 21 -9.47 -1.49 -4.74
CA LEU A 21 -9.39 -2.70 -3.93
C LEU A 21 -10.33 -2.64 -2.71
N LEU A 22 -10.43 -1.50 -2.03
CA LEU A 22 -11.33 -1.28 -0.89
C LEU A 22 -12.82 -1.39 -1.29
N SER A 23 -13.16 -1.01 -2.52
CA SER A 23 -14.50 -1.19 -3.09
C SER A 23 -14.88 -2.67 -3.22
N GLY A 24 -13.94 -3.62 -3.05
CA GLY A 24 -14.20 -5.06 -3.12
C GLY A 24 -14.33 -5.59 -4.55
N ARG A 25 -14.20 -4.72 -5.55
CA ARG A 25 -14.30 -5.05 -6.99
C ARG A 25 -12.95 -5.34 -7.65
N GLY A 26 -11.84 -4.99 -6.97
CA GLY A 26 -10.48 -5.13 -7.50
C GLY A 26 -9.78 -6.47 -7.23
N ALA A 27 -10.47 -7.50 -6.74
CA ALA A 27 -9.82 -8.79 -6.41
C ALA A 27 -9.10 -9.43 -7.59
N GLY A 28 -9.60 -9.23 -8.82
CA GLY A 28 -8.98 -9.73 -10.06
C GLY A 28 -7.65 -9.08 -10.42
N LEU A 29 -7.33 -7.91 -9.85
CA LEU A 29 -6.03 -7.25 -10.02
C LEU A 29 -4.94 -7.88 -9.15
N LEU A 30 -5.31 -8.74 -8.20
CA LEU A 30 -4.35 -9.49 -7.39
C LEU A 30 -3.88 -10.70 -8.20
N ALA A 31 -2.60 -10.70 -8.57
CA ALA A 31 -2.00 -11.80 -9.34
C ALA A 31 -2.27 -13.16 -8.69
N GLY A 32 -2.20 -13.25 -7.34
CA GLY A 32 -2.51 -14.49 -6.62
C GLY A 32 -3.96 -14.96 -6.71
N TYR A 33 -4.93 -14.05 -6.87
CA TYR A 33 -6.31 -14.44 -7.15
C TYR A 33 -6.50 -14.79 -8.64
N SER A 34 -5.83 -14.06 -9.54
CA SER A 34 -5.91 -14.29 -10.99
C SER A 34 -5.19 -15.57 -11.47
N THR A 35 -4.27 -16.14 -10.69
CA THR A 35 -3.61 -17.42 -11.00
C THR A 35 -4.18 -18.60 -10.22
N ALA A 36 -5.01 -18.36 -9.19
CA ALA A 36 -5.65 -19.41 -8.42
C ALA A 36 -6.63 -20.24 -9.28
N LEU A 37 -6.70 -21.54 -8.98
CA LEU A 37 -7.59 -22.51 -9.63
C LEU A 37 -9.06 -22.16 -9.36
N LEU A 38 -9.97 -22.48 -10.28
CA LEU A 38 -11.39 -22.15 -10.16
C LEU A 38 -12.04 -22.72 -8.87
N ALA A 39 -11.65 -23.94 -8.48
CA ALA A 39 -12.11 -24.59 -7.26
C ALA A 39 -11.67 -23.83 -6.00
N GLU A 40 -10.46 -23.27 -6.00
CA GLU A 40 -9.89 -22.54 -4.86
C GLU A 40 -10.45 -21.12 -4.77
N ARG A 41 -10.77 -20.49 -5.92
CA ARG A 41 -11.49 -19.21 -5.95
C ARG A 41 -12.90 -19.29 -5.40
N ALA A 42 -13.57 -20.44 -5.49
CA ALA A 42 -14.92 -20.62 -4.98
C ALA A 42 -14.98 -20.60 -3.44
N HIS A 43 -13.90 -21.04 -2.79
CA HIS A 43 -13.73 -20.99 -1.33
C HIS A 43 -13.17 -19.65 -0.83
N VAL A 44 -12.66 -18.81 -1.73
CA VAL A 44 -12.06 -17.53 -1.39
C VAL A 44 -13.06 -16.38 -1.53
N ASN A 45 -13.28 -15.68 -0.42
CA ASN A 45 -14.07 -14.46 -0.40
C ASN A 45 -13.33 -13.29 -1.08
N ALA A 46 -13.42 -13.22 -2.41
CA ALA A 46 -12.83 -12.18 -3.26
C ALA A 46 -13.00 -10.73 -2.74
N PRO A 47 -14.19 -10.25 -2.32
CA PRO A 47 -14.34 -8.87 -1.84
C PRO A 47 -13.61 -8.62 -0.51
N LYS A 48 -13.47 -9.64 0.33
CA LYS A 48 -12.75 -9.55 1.61
C LYS A 48 -11.23 -9.56 1.38
N LEU A 49 -10.76 -10.38 0.45
CA LEU A 49 -9.37 -10.40 0.00
C LEU A 49 -8.94 -9.04 -0.57
N ALA A 50 -9.76 -8.47 -1.46
CA ALA A 50 -9.51 -7.17 -2.06
C ALA A 50 -9.46 -6.05 -1.01
N ARG A 51 -10.35 -6.04 -0.02
CA ARG A 51 -10.34 -5.05 1.07
C ARG A 51 -9.11 -5.14 1.96
N ILE A 52 -8.68 -6.34 2.33
CA ILE A 52 -7.49 -6.55 3.16
C ILE A 52 -6.24 -6.06 2.44
N MET A 53 -6.09 -6.44 1.17
CA MET A 53 -4.96 -5.97 0.34
C MET A 53 -5.04 -4.47 0.06
N GLY A 54 -6.23 -3.93 -0.18
CA GLY A 54 -6.45 -2.49 -0.37
C GLY A 54 -6.03 -1.67 0.84
N GLY A 55 -6.30 -2.18 2.05
CA GLY A 55 -5.85 -1.57 3.31
C GLY A 55 -4.32 -1.50 3.43
N ALA A 56 -3.60 -2.54 3.02
CA ALA A 56 -2.13 -2.49 3.01
C ALA A 56 -1.58 -1.55 1.94
N VAL A 57 -2.18 -1.53 0.74
CA VAL A 57 -1.82 -0.57 -0.31
C VAL A 57 -2.11 0.87 0.13
N LEU A 58 -3.16 1.09 0.92
CA LEU A 58 -3.47 2.39 1.52
C LEU A 58 -2.36 2.83 2.47
N ALA A 59 -1.88 1.93 3.33
CA ALA A 59 -0.77 2.22 4.25
C ALA A 59 0.51 2.61 3.49
N CYS A 60 0.82 1.92 2.38
CA CYS A 60 1.91 2.31 1.48
C CYS A 60 1.69 3.69 0.84
N ALA A 61 0.46 3.99 0.40
CA ALA A 61 0.11 5.28 -0.20
C ALA A 61 0.30 6.44 0.80
N ILE A 62 -0.18 6.26 2.04
CA ILE A 62 -0.04 7.24 3.12
C ILE A 62 1.44 7.46 3.45
N TYR A 63 2.22 6.38 3.53
CA TYR A 63 3.66 6.48 3.77
C TYR A 63 4.38 7.22 2.64
N ALA A 64 4.07 6.94 1.37
CA ALA A 64 4.64 7.65 0.23
C ALA A 64 4.28 9.15 0.26
N ALA A 65 3.05 9.50 0.64
CA ALA A 65 2.64 10.90 0.82
C ALA A 65 3.38 11.57 2.00
N ALA A 66 3.59 10.87 3.11
CA ALA A 66 4.34 11.38 4.25
C ALA A 66 5.81 11.66 3.90
N VAL A 67 6.45 10.77 3.13
CA VAL A 67 7.81 10.98 2.61
C VAL A 67 7.86 12.19 1.67
N ALA A 68 6.87 12.36 0.80
CA ALA A 68 6.78 13.53 -0.09
C ALA A 68 6.71 14.85 0.71
N LEU A 69 5.92 14.88 1.80
CA LEU A 69 5.82 16.03 2.70
C LEU A 69 7.12 16.29 3.47
N LEU A 70 7.80 15.23 3.92
CA LEU A 70 9.11 15.34 4.58
C LEU A 70 10.17 15.91 3.62
N VAL A 71 10.18 15.48 2.36
CA VAL A 71 11.05 16.04 1.32
C VAL A 71 10.73 17.52 1.07
N TYR A 72 9.45 17.89 1.05
CA TYR A 72 9.05 19.28 0.93
C TYR A 72 9.51 20.13 2.12
N ALA A 73 9.37 19.64 3.35
CA ALA A 73 9.84 20.31 4.57
C ALA A 73 11.38 20.45 4.62
N HIS A 74 12.12 19.48 4.07
CA HIS A 74 13.57 19.58 3.90
C HIS A 74 13.96 20.69 2.92
N ILE A 75 13.23 20.84 1.80
CA ILE A 75 13.47 21.91 0.83
C ILE A 75 13.24 23.30 1.45
N GLN A 76 12.32 23.41 2.41
CA GLN A 76 12.09 24.65 3.16
C GLN A 76 13.14 24.91 4.26
N GLY A 77 14.11 24.01 4.45
CA GLY A 77 15.15 24.14 5.47
C GLY A 77 14.70 23.82 6.89
N ALA A 78 13.47 23.30 7.08
CA ALA A 78 12.93 22.98 8.40
C ALA A 78 13.42 21.63 8.96
N VAL A 79 13.95 20.75 8.09
CA VAL A 79 14.35 19.38 8.45
C VAL A 79 15.74 19.07 7.89
N ASP A 80 16.62 18.51 8.72
CA ASP A 80 17.96 18.09 8.31
C ASP A 80 17.93 16.82 7.43
N ARG A 81 18.92 16.67 6.57
CA ARG A 81 19.05 15.52 5.66
C ARG A 81 19.11 14.19 6.42
N THR A 82 19.72 14.20 7.61
CA THR A 82 19.85 13.03 8.48
C THR A 82 18.49 12.58 9.01
N THR A 83 17.65 13.52 9.45
CA THR A 83 16.28 13.24 9.90
C THR A 83 15.43 12.68 8.78
N LEU A 84 15.57 13.20 7.56
CA LEU A 84 14.84 12.69 6.40
C LEU A 84 15.21 11.24 6.10
N PHE A 85 16.51 10.90 6.10
CA PHE A 85 16.96 9.52 5.88
C PHE A 85 16.55 8.56 7.00
N LEU A 86 16.60 8.99 8.26
CA LEU A 86 16.19 8.15 9.39
C LEU A 86 14.68 7.92 9.40
N VAL A 87 13.88 8.96 9.22
CA VAL A 87 12.40 8.85 9.26
C VAL A 87 11.89 8.10 8.03
N ALA A 88 12.42 8.38 6.84
CA ALA A 88 12.07 7.60 5.65
C ALA A 88 12.57 6.16 5.79
N GLY A 89 13.86 5.95 6.07
CA GLY A 89 14.46 4.61 6.15
C GLY A 89 13.81 3.70 7.19
N ILE A 90 13.67 4.17 8.44
CA ILE A 90 13.01 3.39 9.51
C ILE A 90 11.50 3.31 9.25
N GLY A 91 10.90 4.39 8.77
CA GLY A 91 9.47 4.43 8.46
C GLY A 91 9.06 3.43 7.39
N ALA A 92 9.96 3.02 6.50
CA ALA A 92 9.70 2.00 5.48
C ALA A 92 9.38 0.61 6.07
N ILE A 93 9.71 0.37 7.34
CA ILE A 93 9.38 -0.87 8.05
C ILE A 93 7.85 -0.98 8.24
N ALA A 94 7.16 0.14 8.47
CA ALA A 94 5.72 0.16 8.71
C ALA A 94 4.89 -0.35 7.50
N PRO A 95 5.09 0.12 6.25
CA PRO A 95 4.37 -0.42 5.10
C PRO A 95 4.74 -1.87 4.81
N VAL A 96 6.00 -2.29 5.05
CA VAL A 96 6.41 -3.70 4.91
C VAL A 96 5.67 -4.59 5.91
N ALA A 97 5.60 -4.17 7.17
CA ALA A 97 4.83 -4.87 8.19
C ALA A 97 3.33 -4.93 7.85
N ALA A 98 2.76 -3.83 7.34
CA ALA A 98 1.37 -3.78 6.92
C ALA A 98 1.07 -4.76 5.77
N LEU A 99 1.98 -4.89 4.80
CA LEU A 99 1.88 -5.88 3.72
C LEU A 99 1.95 -7.32 4.25
N CYS A 100 2.88 -7.62 5.16
CA CYS A 100 2.98 -8.94 5.79
C CYS A 100 1.72 -9.30 6.57
N VAL A 101 1.20 -8.37 7.38
CA VAL A 101 -0.03 -8.57 8.16
C VAL A 101 -1.23 -8.76 7.25
N ALA A 102 -1.35 -7.99 6.17
CA ALA A 102 -2.43 -8.16 5.19
C ALA A 102 -2.34 -9.49 4.46
N GLY A 103 -1.14 -9.94 4.07
CA GLY A 103 -0.93 -11.27 3.48
C GLY A 103 -1.33 -12.39 4.44
N TYR A 104 -0.98 -12.29 5.72
CA TYR A 104 -1.37 -13.26 6.74
C TYR A 104 -2.89 -13.25 7.01
N ARG A 105 -3.51 -12.06 7.09
CA ARG A 105 -4.96 -11.90 7.27
C ARG A 105 -5.76 -12.37 6.06
N ALA A 106 -5.24 -12.17 4.85
CA ALA A 106 -5.77 -12.76 3.63
C ALA A 106 -5.74 -14.29 3.78
N ASN A 107 -4.58 -14.87 4.07
CA ASN A 107 -4.43 -16.32 4.18
C ASN A 107 -5.32 -16.96 5.26
N MET A 108 -5.59 -16.29 6.39
CA MET A 108 -6.46 -16.89 7.43
C MET A 108 -7.93 -16.51 7.32
N GLY A 109 -8.26 -15.42 6.62
CA GLY A 109 -9.57 -14.77 6.71
C GLY A 109 -10.46 -14.93 5.48
N THR A 110 -9.92 -15.45 4.38
CA THR A 110 -10.65 -15.52 3.09
C THR A 110 -11.17 -16.89 2.72
N TYR A 111 -10.62 -17.98 3.27
CA TYR A 111 -11.17 -19.32 3.09
C TYR A 111 -12.46 -19.46 3.92
N SER A 112 -13.59 -19.72 3.26
CA SER A 112 -14.86 -20.09 3.88
C SER A 112 -15.34 -21.44 3.40
#